data_AF-A0A944SXU2-F1
#
_entry.id   AF-A0A944SXU2-F1
#
_cell.length_a   1.000
_cell.length_b   1.000
_cell.length_c   1.000
_cell.angle_alpha   90.00
_cell.angle_beta   90.00
_cell.angle_gamma   90.00
#
_symmetry.space_group_name_H-M   'P 1'
#
loop_
_entity.id
_entity.type
_entity.pdbx_description
1 polymer ?
#
loop_
_entity_poly.entity_id
_entity_poly.type
_entity_poly.pdbx_seq_one_letter_code
_entity_poly.pdbx_strand_id
1 'polypeptide(L)' 'MKAGDKIKIDFAGKKKDALVFKLYPSSVYLKVDFKNDKGKIVKRKLSQIENKKPSAKKENKK' A
#
# COMPACT_ATOMS: atom_id res chain seq x y z
N MET A 1 10.66 -5.43 -1.43
CA MET A 1 9.92 -5.34 -0.16
C MET A 1 10.12 -6.64 0.60
N LYS A 2 10.26 -6.65 1.94
CA LYS A 2 10.30 -7.88 2.76
C LYS A 2 9.03 -8.00 3.61
N ALA A 3 8.68 -9.22 4.03
CA ALA A 3 7.63 -9.40 5.03
C ALA A 3 8.09 -8.83 6.37
N GLY A 4 7.28 -8.00 7.00
CA GLY A 4 7.61 -7.22 8.20
C GLY A 4 7.79 -5.72 7.96
N ASP A 5 7.99 -5.29 6.71
CA ASP A 5 8.14 -3.86 6.39
C ASP A 5 6.87 -3.07 6.69
N LYS A 6 7.03 -1.90 7.34
CA LYS A 6 5.96 -0.90 7.45
C LYS A 6 6.03 0.03 6.24
N ILE A 7 4.95 0.06 5.45
CA ILE A 7 4.80 0.92 4.29
C ILE A 7 3.56 1.80 4.42
N LYS A 8 3.61 3.01 3.86
CA LYS A 8 2.42 3.86 3.72
C LYS A 8 1.76 3.57 2.38
N ILE A 9 0.55 3.02 2.43
CA ILE A 9 -0.26 2.80 1.23
C ILE A 9 -1.33 3.87 1.10
N ASP A 10 -1.74 4.15 -0.14
CA ASP A 10 -2.98 4.87 -0.35
C ASP A 10 -4.11 3.85 -0.39
N PHE A 11 -5.06 3.97 0.52
CA PHE A 11 -6.22 3.11 0.60
C PHE A 11 -7.47 3.96 0.72
N ALA A 12 -8.28 3.95 -0.35
CA ALA A 12 -9.49 4.77 -0.50
C ALA A 12 -9.22 6.28 -0.39
N GLY A 13 -8.15 6.77 -1.05
CA GLY A 13 -7.79 8.19 -1.07
C GLY A 13 -7.21 8.73 0.24
N LYS A 14 -6.97 7.85 1.22
CA LYS A 14 -6.30 8.17 2.48
C LYS A 14 -5.00 7.39 2.57
N LYS A 15 -3.92 8.06 2.97
CA LYS A 15 -2.66 7.40 3.33
C LYS A 15 -2.86 6.67 4.64
N LYS A 16 -2.54 5.38 4.67
CA LYS A 16 -2.57 4.54 5.87
C LYS A 16 -1.27 3.79 6.01
N ASP A 17 -0.88 3.59 7.25
CA ASP A 17 0.23 2.73 7.61
C ASP A 17 -0.21 1.27 7.48
N ALA A 18 0.62 0.48 6.82
CA ALA A 18 0.39 -0.93 6.57
C ALA A 18 1.68 -1.71 6.80
N LEU A 19 1.55 -2.92 7.33
CA LEU A 19 2.65 -3.83 7.55
C LEU A 19 2.56 -4.98 6.55
N VAL A 20 3.65 -5.27 5.85
CA VAL A 20 3.72 -6.40 4.91
C VAL A 20 3.63 -7.70 5.69
N PHE A 21 2.46 -8.32 5.69
CA PHE A 21 2.22 -9.55 6.43
C PHE A 21 2.76 -10.78 5.69
N LYS A 22 2.42 -10.91 4.41
CA LYS A 22 2.96 -11.95 3.53
C LYS A 22 3.28 -11.36 2.17
N LEU A 23 4.44 -11.73 1.65
CA LEU A 23 4.86 -11.39 0.29
C LEU A 23 4.79 -12.64 -0.57
N TYR A 24 4.12 -12.54 -1.69
CA TYR A 24 4.12 -13.54 -2.76
C TYR A 24 4.73 -12.91 -4.02
N PRO A 25 5.19 -13.71 -4.99
CA PRO A 25 5.79 -13.20 -6.22
C PRO A 25 4.89 -12.25 -7.00
N SER A 26 3.57 -12.50 -7.00
CA SER A 26 2.59 -11.71 -7.76
C SER A 26 1.72 -10.78 -6.90
N SER A 27 1.65 -11.05 -5.59
CA SER A 27 0.70 -10.40 -4.68
C SER A 27 1.34 -10.16 -3.32
N VAL A 28 0.87 -9.14 -2.62
CA VAL A 28 1.28 -8.84 -1.27
C VAL A 28 0.06 -8.69 -0.38
N TYR A 29 0.17 -9.25 0.81
CA TYR A 29 -0.82 -9.17 1.86
C TYR A 29 -0.33 -8.15 2.85
N LEU A 30 -1.10 -7.08 2.99
CA LEU A 30 -0.77 -5.93 3.82
C LEU A 30 -1.75 -5.88 4.98
N LYS A 31 -1.22 -5.95 6.20
CA LYS A 31 -1.99 -5.70 7.42
C LYS A 31 -2.06 -4.20 7.62
N VAL A 32 -3.20 -3.60 7.30
CA VAL A 32 -3.39 -2.15 7.37
C VAL A 32 -3.90 -1.80 8.75
N ASP A 33 -3.34 -0.76 9.37
CA ASP A 33 -3.81 -0.28 10.65
C ASP A 33 -5.02 0.65 10.43
N PHE A 34 -6.22 0.08 10.53
CA PHE A 34 -7.46 0.85 10.56
C PHE A 34 -7.81 1.16 12.01
N LYS A 35 -8.07 2.44 12.31
CA LYS A 35 -8.47 2.91 13.65
C LYS A 35 -9.64 2.09 14.25
N ASN A 36 -10.60 1.70 13.41
CA ASN A 36 -11.79 0.95 13.82
C ASN A 36 -11.71 -0.56 13.49
N ASP A 37 -10.65 -1.01 12.81
CA ASP A 37 -10.58 -2.37 12.23
C ASP A 37 -9.12 -2.86 12.25
N LYS A 38 -8.55 -2.88 13.46
CA LYS A 38 -7.14 -3.17 13.68
C LYS A 38 -6.82 -4.59 13.22
N GLY A 39 -6.04 -4.68 12.15
CA GLY A 39 -5.52 -5.95 11.64
C GLY A 39 -6.19 -6.49 10.38
N LYS A 40 -7.07 -5.71 9.75
CA LYS A 40 -7.62 -6.05 8.43
C LYS A 40 -6.50 -6.27 7.41
N ILE A 41 -6.53 -7.44 6.77
CA ILE A 41 -5.53 -7.84 5.77
C ILE A 41 -6.08 -7.52 4.38
N VAL A 42 -5.33 -6.74 3.63
CA VAL A 42 -5.64 -6.35 2.26
C VAL A 42 -4.68 -7.07 1.31
N LYS A 43 -5.24 -7.86 0.39
CA LYS A 43 -4.49 -8.42 -0.73
C LYS A 43 -4.36 -7.37 -1.84
N ARG A 44 -3.15 -7.14 -2.32
CA ARG A 44 -2.86 -6.28 -3.49
C ARG A 44 -1.91 -6.99 -4.44
N LYS A 45 -2.01 -6.68 -5.73
CA LYS A 45 -1.01 -7.14 -6.70
C LYS A 45 0.28 -6.35 -6.49
N LEU A 46 1.42 -7.02 -6.58
CA LEU A 46 2.73 -6.37 -6.46
C LEU A 46 2.87 -5.23 -7.47
N SER A 47 2.41 -5.47 -8.71
CA SER A 47 2.40 -4.47 -9.79
C SER A 47 1.64 -3.19 -9.46
N GLN A 48 0.60 -3.20 -8.60
CA GLN A 48 -0.12 -1.98 -8.21
C GLN A 48 0.62 -1.16 -7.15
N ILE A 49 1.51 -1.80 -6.40
CA ILE A 49 2.30 -1.16 -5.35
C ILE A 49 3.61 -0.66 -5.94
N GLU A 50 4.24 -1.43 -6.82
CA GLU A 50 5.43 -1.03 -7.57
C GLU A 50 5.11 0.01 -8.66
N ASN A 51 3.94 -0.07 -9.32
CA ASN A 51 3.53 0.96 -10.30
C ASN A 51 3.09 2.29 -9.68
N LYS A 52 3.30 2.50 -8.37
CA LYS A 52 3.54 3.86 -7.90
C LYS A 52 4.95 4.29 -8.31
N LYS A 53 5.11 4.57 -9.61
CA LYS A 53 5.82 5.79 -10.01
C LYS A 53 5.35 6.88 -9.04
N PRO A 54 6.24 7.67 -8.43
CA PRO A 54 5.80 8.85 -7.71
C PRO A 54 4.89 9.58 -8.68
N SER A 55 3.64 9.80 -8.27
CA SER A 55 2.70 10.64 -8.99
C SER A 55 3.49 11.87 -9.38
N ALA A 56 3.85 11.95 -10.67
CA ALA A 56 4.37 13.15 -11.27
C ALA A 56 3.42 14.25 -10.81
N LYS A 57 4.01 15.31 -10.26
CA LYS A 57 3.35 16.57 -10.00
C LYS A 57 2.26 16.76 -11.06
N LYS A 58 0.99 16.86 -10.65
CA LYS A 58 0.03 17.65 -11.42
C LYS A 58 0.54 19.08 -11.33
N GLU A 59 1.53 19.38 -12.16
CA GLU A 59 1.96 20.74 -12.40
C GLU A 59 0.90 21.38 -13.27
N ASN A 60 0.27 22.37 -12.64
CA ASN A 60 -0.62 23.36 -13.17
C ASN A 60 -0.21 23.84 -14.58
N LYS A 61 -1.05 23.60 -15.60
CA LYS A 61 -1.10 24.25 -16.92
C LYS A 61 -2.53 23.97 -17.42
N LYS A 62 -3.38 24.92 -17.79
CA LYS A 62 -3.26 26.30 -18.24
C LYS A 62 -4.62 26.97 -18.02
#